data_AF-A0A952VAM2-F1
#
_entry.id   AF-A0A952VAM2-F1
#
_cell.length_a   1.000
_cell.length_b   1.000
_cell.length_c   1.000
_cell.angle_alpha   90.00
_cell.angle_beta   90.00
_cell.angle_gamma   90.00
#
_symmetry.space_group_name_H-M   'P 1'
#
loop_
_entity.id
_entity.type
_entity.pdbx_description
1 polymer ?
#
loop_
_entity_poly.entity_id
_entity_poly.type
_entity_poly.pdbx_seq_one_letter_code
_entity_poly.pdbx_strand_id
1 'polypeptide(L)'
;MEDETTDLATAPKKRSLFPLSGEDIVDNALQNLDETQARRVTEKAADEIVRLAVEKRKAEYRNSAAQDEMRNLIHNANILDQKVGDYKINSTFETASGTTNVEIKRTAVTPISIIMISGIVLLALVLAYFIFGR
;
A
#
# COMPACT_ATOMS: atom_id res chain seq x y z
N MET A 1 25.89 -62.40 35.85
CA MET A 1 25.08 -61.60 36.78
C MET A 1 26.10 -60.82 37.60
N GLU A 2 26.31 -59.51 37.42
CA GLU A 2 25.48 -58.45 36.85
C GLU A 2 26.37 -57.39 36.18
N ASP A 3 25.85 -56.82 35.09
CA ASP A 3 26.45 -55.77 34.27
C ASP A 3 26.29 -54.40 34.92
N GLU A 4 27.38 -53.64 35.04
CA GLU A 4 27.38 -52.24 35.47
C GLU A 4 27.55 -51.33 34.24
N THR A 5 26.47 -51.17 33.48
CA THR A 5 26.44 -50.31 32.29
C THR A 5 26.14 -48.85 32.66
N THR A 6 27.15 -48.00 32.49
CA THR A 6 27.02 -46.65 31.90
C THR A 6 25.82 -45.79 32.33
N ASP A 7 25.97 -45.10 33.46
CA ASP A 7 25.26 -43.84 33.72
C ASP A 7 25.93 -42.71 32.91
N LEU A 8 25.67 -42.68 31.60
CA LEU A 8 25.90 -41.49 30.79
C LEU A 8 24.62 -40.66 30.79
N ALA A 9 24.67 -39.62 31.60
CA ALA A 9 23.72 -38.51 31.71
C ALA A 9 23.07 -38.15 30.36
N THR A 10 21.86 -38.67 30.15
CA THR A 10 20.96 -38.23 29.07
C THR A 10 20.34 -36.91 29.51
N ALA A 11 21.09 -35.82 29.38
CA ALA A 11 20.55 -34.48 29.58
C ALA A 11 19.36 -34.27 28.62
N PRO A 12 18.18 -33.85 29.11
CA PRO A 12 17.02 -33.70 28.25
C PRO A 12 17.27 -32.56 27.26
N LYS A 13 17.27 -32.88 25.96
CA LYS A 13 17.22 -31.87 24.88
C LYS A 13 16.02 -30.97 25.16
N LYS A 14 16.30 -29.75 25.60
CA LYS A 14 15.31 -28.70 25.85
C LYS A 14 14.53 -28.48 24.55
N ARG A 15 13.37 -29.10 24.43
CA ARG A 15 12.39 -28.79 23.39
C ARG A 15 11.82 -27.43 23.74
N SER A 16 12.35 -26.40 23.09
CA SER A 16 11.80 -25.05 23.13
C SER A 16 10.31 -25.12 22.80
N LEU A 17 9.47 -24.61 23.70
CA LEU A 17 8.01 -24.54 23.56
C LEU A 17 7.57 -23.34 22.71
N PHE A 18 8.52 -22.61 22.12
CA PHE A 18 8.26 -21.52 21.19
C PHE A 18 8.41 -22.04 19.76
N PRO A 19 7.56 -21.60 18.81
CA PRO A 19 7.81 -21.87 17.40
C PRO A 19 9.21 -21.34 17.07
N LEU A 20 10.09 -22.21 16.56
CA LEU A 20 11.43 -21.85 16.13
C LEU A 20 11.32 -20.65 15.18
N SER A 21 12.05 -19.56 15.47
CA SER A 21 12.09 -18.43 14.55
C SER A 21 12.72 -18.87 13.23
N GLY A 22 12.35 -18.20 12.13
CA GLY A 22 12.96 -18.47 10.84
C GLY A 22 14.50 -18.34 10.90
N GLU A 23 15.00 -17.38 11.69
CA GLU A 23 16.43 -17.21 11.96
C GLU A 23 17.07 -18.43 12.65
N ASP A 24 16.43 -19.02 13.67
CA ASP A 24 16.99 -20.16 14.42
C ASP A 24 17.15 -21.41 13.56
N ILE A 25 16.26 -21.60 12.58
CA ILE A 25 16.29 -22.71 11.62
C ILE A 25 17.43 -22.50 10.61
N VAL A 26 17.62 -21.26 10.16
CA VAL A 26 18.69 -20.91 9.22
C VAL A 26 20.06 -21.05 9.88
N ASP A 27 20.23 -20.55 11.10
CA ASP A 27 21.51 -20.63 11.81
C ASP A 27 21.94 -22.08 12.10
N ASN A 28 20.99 -22.94 12.46
CA ASN A 28 21.25 -24.36 12.67
C ASN A 28 21.55 -25.09 11.35
N ALA A 29 20.89 -24.70 10.26
CA ALA A 29 21.17 -25.23 8.93
C ALA A 29 22.57 -24.81 8.44
N LEU A 30 23.00 -23.58 8.71
CA LEU A 30 24.31 -23.05 8.32
C LEU A 30 25.46 -23.67 9.11
N GLN A 31 25.26 -23.99 10.39
CA GLN A 31 26.28 -24.62 11.25
C GLN A 31 26.63 -26.07 10.86
N ASN A 32 25.77 -26.76 10.12
CA ASN A 32 25.96 -28.14 9.69
C ASN A 32 26.36 -28.28 8.21
N LEU A 33 26.74 -27.18 7.55
CA LEU A 33 27.16 -27.21 6.15
C LEU A 33 28.61 -27.69 6.01
N ASP A 34 28.83 -28.62 5.09
CA ASP A 34 30.17 -28.95 4.60
C ASP A 34 30.78 -27.77 3.81
N GLU A 35 32.11 -27.69 3.73
CA GLU A 35 32.83 -26.55 3.12
C GLU A 35 32.41 -26.31 1.65
N THR A 36 32.07 -27.39 0.93
CA THR A 36 31.54 -27.31 -0.44
C THR A 36 30.10 -26.81 -0.52
N GLN A 37 29.29 -27.05 0.52
CA GLN A 37 27.90 -26.59 0.61
C GLN A 37 27.84 -25.13 1.05
N ALA A 38 28.68 -24.73 2.02
CA ALA A 38 28.82 -23.34 2.44
C ALA A 38 29.18 -22.43 1.26
N ARG A 39 30.09 -22.88 0.38
CA ARG A 39 30.49 -22.15 -0.82
C ARG A 39 29.33 -21.96 -1.81
N ARG A 40 28.52 -23.00 -2.05
CA ARG A 40 27.32 -22.91 -2.91
C ARG A 40 26.22 -22.04 -2.32
N VAL A 41 26.01 -22.10 -1.01
CA VAL A 41 25.03 -21.23 -0.32
C VAL A 41 25.48 -19.77 -0.39
N THR A 42 26.77 -19.51 -0.21
CA THR A 42 27.32 -18.15 -0.32
C THR A 42 27.18 -17.61 -1.73
N GLU A 43 27.48 -18.43 -2.75
CA GLU A 43 27.30 -18.06 -4.16
C GLU A 43 25.82 -17.75 -4.48
N LYS A 44 24.89 -18.59 -4.03
CA LYS A 44 23.45 -18.38 -4.23
C LYS A 44 22.93 -17.17 -3.46
N ALA A 45 23.43 -16.93 -2.25
CA ALA A 45 23.08 -15.75 -1.46
C ALA A 45 23.57 -14.47 -2.13
N ALA A 46 24.78 -14.48 -2.70
CA ALA A 46 25.31 -13.35 -3.44
C ALA A 46 24.44 -13.01 -4.68
N ASP A 47 24.03 -14.03 -5.43
CA ASP A 47 23.14 -13.85 -6.59
C ASP A 47 21.76 -13.30 -6.18
N GLU A 48 21.18 -13.83 -5.11
CA GLU A 48 19.89 -13.38 -4.60
C GLU A 48 19.95 -11.94 -4.06
N ILE A 49 21.05 -11.54 -3.41
CA ILE A 49 21.28 -10.16 -2.96
C ILE A 49 21.31 -9.20 -4.15
N VAL A 50 22.00 -9.57 -5.24
CA VAL A 50 22.05 -8.75 -6.46
C VAL A 50 20.65 -8.63 -7.08
N ARG A 51 19.89 -9.73 -7.15
CA ARG A 51 18.50 -9.74 -7.63
C ARG A 51 17.61 -8.80 -6.79
N LEU A 52 17.68 -8.91 -5.47
CA LEU A 52 16.95 -8.05 -4.53
C LEU A 52 17.32 -6.58 -4.70
N ALA A 53 18.60 -6.26 -4.89
CA ALA A 53 19.06 -4.89 -5.11
C ALA A 53 18.49 -4.30 -6.42
N VAL A 54 18.44 -5.09 -7.49
CA VAL A 54 17.85 -4.68 -8.78
C VAL A 54 16.34 -4.48 -8.64
N GLU A 55 15.63 -5.43 -8.01
CA GLU A 55 14.19 -5.32 -7.78
C GLU A 55 13.84 -4.10 -6.91
N LYS A 56 14.60 -3.87 -5.83
CA LYS A 56 14.46 -2.68 -4.99
C LYS A 56 14.65 -1.40 -5.79
N ARG A 57 15.71 -1.32 -6.60
CA ARG A 57 15.97 -0.13 -7.43
C ARG A 57 14.88 0.09 -8.48
N LYS A 58 14.35 -0.98 -9.07
CA LYS A 58 13.23 -0.92 -10.01
C LYS A 58 11.95 -0.46 -9.32
N ALA A 59 11.68 -0.94 -8.10
CA ALA A 59 10.53 -0.53 -7.30
C ALA A 59 10.63 0.94 -6.87
N GLU A 60 11.81 1.39 -6.43
CA GLU A 60 12.07 2.80 -6.10
C GLU A 60 11.87 3.70 -7.31
N TYR A 61 12.36 3.30 -8.48
CA TYR A 61 12.17 4.06 -9.71
C TYR A 61 10.70 4.18 -10.10
N ARG A 62 9.94 3.07 -10.03
CA ARG A 62 8.49 3.09 -10.26
C ARG A 62 7.76 3.98 -9.27
N ASN A 63 8.14 3.92 -7.99
CA ASN A 63 7.54 4.75 -6.96
C ASN A 63 7.84 6.24 -7.18
N SER A 64 9.07 6.59 -7.55
CA SER A 64 9.45 7.98 -7.88
C SER A 64 8.67 8.49 -9.10
N ALA A 65 8.57 7.69 -10.16
CA ALA A 65 7.80 8.04 -11.35
C ALA A 65 6.31 8.26 -11.01
N ALA A 66 5.71 7.38 -10.22
CA ALA A 66 4.33 7.52 -9.76
C ALA A 66 4.13 8.78 -8.90
N GLN A 67 5.09 9.13 -8.04
CA GLN A 67 5.05 10.37 -7.26
C GLN A 67 5.09 11.62 -8.15
N ASP A 68 5.94 11.63 -9.17
CA ASP A 68 6.02 12.74 -10.12
C ASP A 68 4.73 12.88 -10.94
N GLU A 69 4.16 11.76 -11.39
CA GLU A 69 2.85 11.76 -12.07
C GLU A 69 1.72 12.25 -11.16
N MET A 70 1.69 11.79 -9.90
CA MET A 70 0.73 12.27 -8.90
C MET A 70 0.89 13.78 -8.66
N ARG A 71 2.12 14.28 -8.55
CA ARG A 71 2.39 15.71 -8.36
C ARG A 71 1.89 16.53 -9.54
N ASN A 72 2.09 16.05 -10.76
CA ASN A 72 1.58 16.68 -11.96
C ASN A 72 0.05 16.65 -12.02
N LEU A 73 -0.58 15.54 -11.61
CA LEU A 73 -2.03 15.44 -11.54
C LEU A 73 -2.62 16.47 -10.55
N ILE A 74 -2.04 16.59 -9.36
CA ILE A 74 -2.45 17.56 -8.34
C ILE A 74 -2.29 18.99 -8.88
N HIS A 75 -1.16 19.29 -9.52
CA HIS A 75 -0.91 20.60 -10.10
C HIS A 75 -1.93 20.95 -11.18
N ASN A 76 -2.22 20.01 -12.09
CA ASN A 76 -3.23 20.19 -13.12
C ASN A 76 -4.63 20.34 -12.53
N ALA A 77 -4.99 19.51 -11.55
CA ALA A 77 -6.26 19.62 -10.84
C ALA A 77 -6.43 21.00 -10.20
N ASN A 78 -5.37 21.57 -9.61
CA ASN A 78 -5.40 22.91 -9.03
C ASN A 78 -5.55 24.02 -10.09
N ILE A 79 -4.95 23.86 -11.27
CA ILE A 79 -5.17 24.80 -12.39
C ILE A 79 -6.61 24.72 -12.90
N LEU A 80 -7.16 23.50 -13.03
CA LEU A 80 -8.56 23.32 -13.39
C LEU A 80 -9.49 23.91 -12.33
N ASP A 81 -9.16 23.76 -11.05
CA ASP A 81 -9.88 24.36 -9.92
C ASP A 81 -10.00 25.89 -10.05
N GLN A 82 -8.97 26.55 -10.55
CA GLN A 82 -8.99 28.01 -10.71
C GLN A 82 -9.70 28.47 -11.97
N LYS A 83 -9.75 27.64 -13.03
CA LYS A 83 -10.19 28.07 -14.37
C LYS A 83 -11.54 27.53 -14.81
N VAL A 84 -11.98 26.39 -14.26
CA VAL A 84 -13.14 25.66 -14.75
C VAL A 84 -14.06 25.32 -13.58
N GLY A 85 -15.36 25.62 -13.72
CA GLY A 85 -16.33 25.42 -12.64
C GLY A 85 -16.58 23.94 -12.30
N ASP A 86 -16.80 23.12 -13.33
CA ASP A 86 -17.08 21.69 -13.16
C ASP A 86 -15.99 20.87 -13.84
N TYR A 87 -15.40 19.92 -13.11
CA TYR A 87 -14.45 18.96 -13.69
C TYR A 87 -14.43 17.63 -12.96
N LYS A 88 -14.06 16.59 -13.69
CA LYS A 88 -13.80 15.24 -13.19
C LYS A 88 -12.49 14.73 -13.77
N ILE A 89 -11.56 14.34 -12.92
CA ILE A 89 -10.26 13.77 -13.29
C ILE A 89 -10.21 12.33 -12.76
N ASN A 90 -9.95 11.37 -13.65
CA ASN A 90 -9.72 9.98 -13.31
C ASN A 90 -8.26 9.62 -13.62
N SER A 91 -7.54 9.04 -12.67
CA SER A 91 -6.20 8.50 -12.92
C SER A 91 -5.91 7.23 -12.13
N THR A 92 -5.14 6.36 -12.75
CA THR A 92 -4.70 5.09 -12.19
C THR A 92 -3.18 5.13 -12.08
N PHE A 93 -2.66 4.95 -10.86
CA PHE A 93 -1.22 4.96 -10.58
C PHE A 93 -0.75 3.57 -10.19
N GLU A 94 0.38 3.15 -10.74
CA GLU A 94 1.03 1.89 -10.36
C GLU A 94 2.13 2.17 -9.33
N THR A 95 1.88 1.78 -8.08
CA THR A 95 2.78 1.96 -6.93
C THR A 95 3.44 0.65 -6.55
N ALA A 96 4.49 0.69 -5.73
CA ALA A 96 5.20 -0.51 -5.27
C ALA A 96 4.29 -1.53 -4.53
N SER A 97 3.15 -1.09 -3.99
CA SER A 97 2.16 -1.95 -3.31
C SER A 97 0.98 -2.37 -4.20
N GLY A 98 0.88 -1.92 -5.46
CA GLY A 98 -0.22 -2.22 -6.37
C GLY A 98 -0.78 -1.00 -7.12
N THR A 99 -1.98 -1.13 -7.69
CA THR A 99 -2.63 -0.07 -8.46
C THR A 99 -3.54 0.79 -7.58
N THR A 100 -3.43 2.11 -7.67
CA THR A 100 -4.26 3.08 -6.94
C THR A 100 -5.08 3.90 -7.93
N ASN A 101 -6.41 3.85 -7.81
CA ASN A 101 -7.32 4.68 -8.60
C ASN A 101 -7.68 5.95 -7.82
N VAL A 102 -7.47 7.11 -8.43
CA VAL A 102 -7.79 8.42 -7.87
C VAL A 102 -8.82 9.10 -8.77
N GLU A 103 -9.98 9.43 -8.19
CA GLU A 103 -11.01 10.26 -8.82
C GLU A 103 -11.12 11.59 -8.08
N ILE A 104 -10.96 12.70 -8.80
CA ILE A 104 -11.15 14.06 -8.27
C ILE A 104 -12.33 14.68 -9.01
N LYS A 105 -13.38 15.04 -8.26
CA LYS A 105 -14.59 15.68 -8.80
C LYS A 105 -14.83 17.01 -8.10
N ARG A 106 -15.09 18.06 -8.89
CA ARG A 106 -15.63 19.33 -8.40
C ARG A 106 -16.90 19.69 -9.15
N THR A 107 -17.87 20.21 -8.40
CA THR A 107 -19.10 20.78 -8.95
C THR A 107 -19.25 22.19 -8.40
N ALA A 108 -19.12 23.20 -9.26
CA ALA A 108 -19.32 24.60 -8.91
C ALA A 108 -20.81 24.94 -8.95
N VAL A 109 -21.44 24.95 -7.77
CA VAL A 109 -22.71 25.67 -7.60
C VAL A 109 -22.42 27.16 -7.57
N THR A 110 -22.76 27.87 -8.64
CA THR A 110 -22.61 29.33 -8.67
C THR A 110 -23.64 30.01 -7.75
N PRO A 111 -23.29 31.12 -7.07
CA PRO A 111 -24.23 31.86 -6.22
C PRO A 111 -25.50 32.30 -6.96
N ILE A 112 -25.38 32.57 -8.26
CA ILE A 112 -26.51 32.93 -9.13
C ILE A 112 -27.51 31.76 -9.25
N SER A 113 -27.02 30.51 -9.37
CA SER A 113 -27.89 29.33 -9.39
C SER A 113 -28.67 29.17 -8.08
N ILE A 114 -28.04 29.46 -6.93
CA ILE A 114 -28.69 29.38 -5.62
C ILE A 114 -29.80 30.45 -5.52
N ILE A 115 -29.52 31.68 -5.94
CA ILE A 115 -30.49 32.78 -5.92
C ILE A 115 -31.69 32.46 -6.82
N MET A 116 -31.45 31.98 -8.05
CA MET A 116 -32.51 31.59 -8.99
C MET A 116 -33.42 30.50 -8.42
N ILE A 117 -32.85 29.43 -7.87
CA ILE A 117 -33.63 28.32 -7.27
C ILE A 117 -34.43 28.84 -6.07
N SER A 118 -33.81 29.62 -5.19
CA SER A 118 -34.50 30.18 -4.02
C SER A 118 -35.66 31.09 -4.41
N GLY A 119 -35.50 31.90 -5.47
CA GLY A 119 -36.55 32.78 -5.99
C GLY A 119 -37.74 32.00 -6.55
N ILE A 120 -37.48 30.92 -7.30
CA ILE A 120 -38.54 30.06 -7.85
C ILE A 120 -39.30 29.35 -6.73
N VAL A 121 -38.60 28.82 -5.73
CA VAL A 121 -39.23 28.16 -4.57
C VAL A 121 -40.12 29.12 -3.80
N LEU A 122 -39.62 30.34 -3.53
CA LEU A 122 -40.38 31.35 -2.79
C LEU A 122 -41.62 31.79 -3.56
N LEU A 123 -41.50 31.98 -4.88
CA LEU A 123 -42.62 32.33 -5.74
C LEU A 123 -43.68 31.20 -5.81
N ALA A 124 -43.24 29.95 -5.90
CA ALA A 124 -44.13 28.79 -5.87
C ALA A 124 -44.89 28.69 -4.54
N LEU A 125 -44.22 28.96 -3.40
CA LEU A 125 -44.87 29.00 -2.08
C LEU A 125 -45.90 30.13 -1.98
N VAL A 126 -45.60 31.32 -2.49
CA VAL A 126 -46.55 32.45 -2.51
C VAL A 126 -47.79 32.12 -3.35
N LEU A 127 -47.60 31.52 -4.53
CA LEU A 127 -48.70 31.10 -5.39
C LEU A 127 -49.53 29.98 -4.75
N ALA A 128 -48.88 28.98 -4.15
CA ALA A 128 -49.56 27.93 -3.42
C ALA A 128 -50.36 28.49 -2.24
N TYR A 129 -49.81 29.44 -1.49
CA TYR A 129 -50.52 30.12 -0.41
C TYR A 129 -51.76 30.87 -0.92
N PHE A 130 -51.67 31.56 -2.06
CA PHE A 130 -52.83 32.25 -2.65
C PHE A 130 -53.91 31.32 -3.18
N ILE A 131 -53.54 30.13 -3.66
CA ILE A 131 -54.47 29.15 -4.23
C ILE A 131 -55.12 28.29 -3.14
N PHE A 132 -54.36 27.84 -2.14
CA PHE A 132 -54.83 26.94 -1.09
C PHE A 132 -55.22 27.63 0.21
N GLY A 133 -54.75 28.86 0.44
CA GLY A 133 -55.06 29.67 1.63
C GLY A 133 -56.29 30.56 1.47
N ARG A 134 -57.03 30.41 0.38
CA ARG A 134 -58.33 31.05 0.13
C ARG A 134 -59.44 30.03 0.34
#